data_AF-A0A957U476-F1
#
_entry.id   AF-A0A957U476-F1
#
_cell.length_a   1.000
_cell.length_b   1.000
_cell.length_c   1.000
_cell.angle_alpha   90.00
_cell.angle_beta   90.00
_cell.angle_gamma   90.00
#
_symmetry.space_group_name_H-M   'P 1'
#
loop_
_entity.id
_entity.type
_entity.pdbx_description
1 polymer ?
#
loop_
_entity_poly.entity_id
_entity_poly.type
_entity_poly.pdbx_seq_one_letter_code
_entity_poly.pdbx_strand_id
1 'polypeptide(L)'
;MAANDNKVIATRYFQEIMTDGNLGTLYELLAPDFIFTLPTHPEPYIGPDGFKDLVTMLHSCFPDFYIHAQDMVASDDDMVVTRWHGGGTHLGAAIHTVAGDIPASGRYFEIDGMSWHRIKNGKITEVIGHEDTIGMFKQLGVMPSPLITTTPDENLAIAKRFFTDLLNEGKFSVMDEILADDVEFSLPTEGDITGKEAVRGYVSYLRGAFSDLHFEVEREVANENKVAIRWHITGRHTGEFNGVPASGNAIDEFGIDFFDFWDGKIKAIHVIANQLGLVNQIAPQGPAKQFSPEQNNAIAVQFFDSVWNKGDFGVLDTLIAPDAIDHSTVGGVDKKEKGSASFRAIVSMFRAAMPDIHLTINDEIYAGDKVVHRWTLVGTDTGGVMGMPPSGKQLTFTG
;
A
#
# COMPACT_ATOMS: atom_id res chain seq x y z
N MET A 1 -27.40 13.67 -42.55
CA MET A 1 -28.14 12.39 -42.44
C MET A 1 -28.67 12.29 -41.02
N ALA A 2 -29.63 11.40 -40.75
CA ALA A 2 -30.06 11.21 -39.37
C ALA A 2 -28.98 10.47 -38.58
N ALA A 3 -28.86 10.70 -37.27
CA ALA A 3 -27.87 10.03 -36.40
C ALA A 3 -27.94 8.49 -36.50
N ASN A 4 -29.12 7.93 -36.81
CA ASN A 4 -29.31 6.49 -37.00
C ASN A 4 -28.62 5.96 -38.27
N ASP A 5 -28.55 6.74 -39.35
CA ASP A 5 -27.90 6.35 -40.61
C ASP A 5 -26.37 6.30 -40.45
N ASN A 6 -25.81 7.24 -39.67
CA ASN A 6 -24.38 7.27 -39.37
C ASN A 6 -23.95 6.03 -38.56
N LYS A 7 -24.79 5.57 -37.61
CA LYS A 7 -24.53 4.30 -36.91
C LYS A 7 -24.51 3.11 -37.86
N VAL A 8 -25.44 3.05 -38.82
CA VAL A 8 -25.44 1.96 -39.83
C VAL A 8 -24.13 1.95 -40.63
N ILE A 9 -23.64 3.11 -41.06
CA ILE A 9 -22.35 3.21 -41.77
C ILE A 9 -21.20 2.70 -40.91
N ALA A 10 -21.11 3.13 -39.64
CA ALA A 10 -20.07 2.66 -38.73
C ALA A 10 -20.19 1.16 -38.39
N THR A 11 -21.41 0.62 -38.26
CA THR A 11 -21.62 -0.83 -38.08
C THR A 11 -21.12 -1.61 -39.30
N ARG A 12 -21.44 -1.16 -40.51
CA ARG A 12 -20.93 -1.78 -41.75
C ARG A 12 -19.40 -1.71 -41.83
N TYR A 13 -18.79 -0.62 -41.39
CA TYR A 13 -17.33 -0.50 -41.32
C TYR A 13 -16.70 -1.61 -40.44
N PHE A 14 -17.21 -1.81 -39.22
CA PHE A 14 -16.66 -2.86 -38.34
C PHE A 14 -16.94 -4.28 -38.85
N GLN A 15 -18.14 -4.53 -39.38
CA GLN A 15 -18.49 -5.85 -39.87
C GLN A 15 -17.81 -6.15 -41.21
N GLU A 16 -18.12 -5.39 -42.25
CA GLU A 16 -17.74 -5.73 -43.62
C GLU A 16 -16.25 -5.45 -43.88
N ILE A 17 -15.70 -4.34 -43.37
CA ILE A 17 -14.29 -3.99 -43.63
C ILE A 17 -13.38 -4.67 -42.60
N MET A 18 -13.58 -4.40 -41.31
CA MET A 18 -12.63 -4.86 -40.28
C MET A 18 -12.74 -6.37 -40.02
N THR A 19 -13.94 -6.91 -39.88
CA THR A 19 -14.16 -8.33 -39.56
C THR A 19 -14.17 -9.23 -40.78
N ASP A 20 -14.92 -8.88 -41.83
CA ASP A 20 -15.04 -9.76 -43.01
C ASP A 20 -13.89 -9.56 -44.01
N GLY A 21 -13.05 -8.52 -43.84
CA GLY A 21 -11.95 -8.21 -44.74
C GLY A 21 -12.41 -7.81 -46.15
N ASN A 22 -13.64 -7.32 -46.32
CA ASN A 22 -14.19 -6.99 -47.63
C ASN A 22 -13.58 -5.68 -48.18
N LEU A 23 -12.54 -5.86 -49.00
CA LEU A 23 -11.81 -4.75 -49.61
C LEU A 23 -12.64 -3.95 -50.62
N GLY A 24 -13.76 -4.49 -51.12
CA GLY A 24 -14.69 -3.75 -51.98
C GLY A 24 -15.44 -2.66 -51.21
N THR A 25 -15.89 -2.99 -49.99
CA THR A 25 -16.64 -2.08 -49.12
C THR A 25 -15.81 -0.84 -48.72
N LEU A 26 -14.48 -0.93 -48.75
CA LEU A 26 -13.58 0.22 -48.56
C LEU A 26 -13.96 1.39 -49.47
N TYR A 27 -14.13 1.14 -50.77
CA TYR A 27 -14.45 2.17 -51.75
C TYR A 27 -15.92 2.61 -51.70
N GLU A 28 -16.78 1.82 -51.05
CA GLU A 28 -18.19 2.15 -50.80
C GLU A 28 -18.37 3.04 -49.57
N LEU A 29 -17.63 2.83 -48.48
CA LEU A 29 -17.85 3.53 -47.22
C LEU A 29 -16.85 4.66 -46.98
N LEU A 30 -15.63 4.58 -47.50
CA LEU A 30 -14.60 5.57 -47.25
C LEU A 30 -14.61 6.68 -48.32
N ALA A 31 -14.34 7.91 -47.89
CA ALA A 31 -14.10 9.04 -48.78
C ALA A 31 -12.74 8.90 -49.50
N PRO A 32 -12.54 9.48 -50.69
CA PRO A 32 -11.25 9.43 -51.38
C PRO A 32 -10.09 10.02 -50.56
N ASP A 33 -10.38 11.03 -49.74
CA ASP A 33 -9.45 11.71 -48.83
C ASP A 33 -9.55 11.20 -47.38
N PHE A 34 -10.04 9.97 -47.18
CA PHE A 34 -10.16 9.33 -45.87
C PHE A 34 -8.83 9.32 -45.11
N ILE A 35 -8.87 9.56 -43.79
CA ILE A 35 -7.70 9.53 -42.92
C ILE A 35 -7.96 8.54 -41.77
N PHE A 36 -7.09 7.55 -41.59
CA PHE A 36 -7.08 6.69 -40.41
C PHE A 36 -5.83 6.93 -39.57
N THR A 37 -6.02 7.17 -38.27
CA THR A 37 -4.94 7.37 -37.30
C THR A 37 -5.11 6.43 -36.11
N LEU A 38 -4.01 5.89 -35.62
CA LEU A 38 -3.95 5.07 -34.40
C LEU A 38 -2.61 5.31 -33.67
N PRO A 39 -2.56 5.16 -32.32
CA PRO A 39 -1.39 5.49 -31.52
C PRO A 39 -0.10 4.73 -31.89
N THR A 40 -0.26 3.55 -32.50
CA THR A 40 0.86 2.66 -32.85
C THR A 40 1.59 3.04 -34.13
N HIS A 41 1.05 3.95 -34.94
CA HIS A 41 1.62 4.35 -36.22
C HIS A 41 1.82 5.87 -36.27
N PRO A 42 3.05 6.36 -36.47
CA PRO A 42 3.34 7.80 -36.46
C PRO A 42 2.74 8.53 -37.66
N GLU A 43 2.58 7.84 -38.80
CA GLU A 43 2.00 8.39 -40.02
C GLU A 43 0.59 7.84 -40.22
N PRO A 44 -0.38 8.69 -40.63
CA PRO A 44 -1.74 8.25 -40.90
C PRO A 44 -1.83 7.43 -42.19
N TYR A 45 -2.82 6.55 -42.25
CA TYR A 45 -3.20 5.88 -43.49
C TYR A 45 -4.13 6.80 -44.28
N ILE A 46 -3.74 7.08 -45.54
CA ILE A 46 -4.44 8.02 -46.41
C ILE A 46 -5.21 7.28 -47.50
N GLY A 47 -6.49 7.59 -47.61
CA GLY A 47 -7.42 7.07 -48.59
C GLY A 47 -7.78 5.59 -48.41
N PRO A 48 -8.71 5.07 -49.23
CA PRO A 48 -9.10 3.66 -49.19
C PRO A 48 -7.94 2.70 -49.47
N ASP A 49 -7.01 3.08 -50.37
CA ASP A 49 -5.86 2.25 -50.74
C ASP A 49 -4.85 2.11 -49.60
N GLY A 50 -4.52 3.20 -48.89
CA GLY A 50 -3.64 3.10 -47.72
C GLY A 50 -4.26 2.25 -46.61
N PHE A 51 -5.56 2.42 -46.36
CA PHE A 51 -6.26 1.64 -45.34
C PHE A 51 -6.42 0.16 -45.72
N LYS A 52 -6.53 -0.16 -47.02
CA LYS A 52 -6.53 -1.53 -47.54
C LYS A 52 -5.30 -2.33 -47.11
N ASP A 53 -4.12 -1.69 -47.11
CA ASP A 53 -2.87 -2.36 -46.72
C ASP A 53 -2.91 -2.79 -45.26
N LEU A 54 -3.46 -1.95 -44.37
CA LEU A 54 -3.65 -2.29 -42.96
C LEU A 54 -4.62 -3.46 -42.78
N VAL A 55 -5.80 -3.41 -43.41
CA VAL A 55 -6.80 -4.50 -43.32
C VAL A 55 -6.22 -5.81 -43.85
N THR A 56 -5.50 -5.76 -44.96
CA THR A 56 -4.84 -6.93 -45.55
C THR A 56 -3.78 -7.49 -44.62
N MET A 57 -2.96 -6.62 -43.99
CA MET A 57 -1.96 -7.04 -43.03
C MET A 57 -2.58 -7.73 -41.81
N LEU A 58 -3.61 -7.14 -41.20
CA LEU A 58 -4.29 -7.71 -40.03
C LEU A 58 -4.84 -9.10 -40.32
N HIS A 59 -5.56 -9.28 -41.42
CA HIS A 59 -6.09 -10.58 -41.86
C HIS A 59 -5.00 -11.57 -42.27
N SER A 60 -3.85 -11.07 -42.75
CA SER A 60 -2.69 -11.92 -43.05
C SER A 60 -1.97 -12.40 -41.79
N CYS A 61 -1.97 -11.63 -40.69
CA CYS A 61 -1.39 -12.03 -39.41
C CYS A 61 -2.35 -12.94 -38.62
N PHE A 62 -3.64 -12.59 -38.63
CA PHE A 62 -4.70 -13.21 -37.84
C PHE A 62 -5.83 -13.65 -38.78
N PRO A 63 -5.84 -14.90 -39.28
CA PRO A 63 -6.83 -15.37 -40.26
C PRO A 63 -8.28 -15.39 -39.74
N ASP A 64 -8.47 -15.36 -38.43
CA ASP A 64 -9.73 -15.31 -37.69
C ASP A 64 -9.95 -13.94 -37.01
N PHE A 65 -9.32 -12.88 -37.54
CA PHE A 65 -9.45 -11.53 -37.00
C PHE A 65 -10.89 -11.04 -37.01
N TYR A 66 -11.31 -10.41 -35.90
CA TYR A 66 -12.60 -9.75 -35.83
C TYR A 66 -12.55 -8.47 -34.99
N ILE A 67 -13.46 -7.54 -35.29
CA ILE A 67 -13.80 -6.42 -34.42
C ILE A 67 -15.31 -6.25 -34.40
N HIS A 68 -15.90 -6.41 -33.22
CA HIS A 68 -17.32 -6.25 -32.98
C HIS A 68 -17.62 -4.95 -32.24
N ALA A 69 -18.46 -4.11 -32.84
CA ALA A 69 -19.00 -2.93 -32.19
C ALA A 69 -19.89 -3.32 -31.00
N GLN A 70 -19.67 -2.70 -29.83
CA GLN A 70 -20.46 -2.92 -28.61
C GLN A 70 -21.41 -1.73 -28.36
N ASP A 71 -20.85 -0.56 -28.08
CA ASP A 71 -21.59 0.66 -27.76
C ASP A 71 -21.35 1.72 -28.82
N MET A 72 -22.41 2.41 -29.27
CA MET A 72 -22.31 3.44 -30.30
C MET A 72 -23.09 4.69 -29.92
N VAL A 73 -22.41 5.83 -29.89
CA VAL A 73 -23.01 7.15 -29.73
C VAL A 73 -22.81 7.93 -31.02
N ALA A 74 -23.89 8.46 -31.58
CA ALA A 74 -23.85 9.29 -32.77
C ALA A 74 -24.39 10.67 -32.41
N SER A 75 -23.73 11.72 -32.90
CA SER A 75 -24.23 13.07 -32.84
C SER A 75 -25.24 13.33 -33.98
N ASP A 76 -25.96 14.45 -33.89
CA ASP A 76 -26.91 14.87 -34.93
C ASP A 76 -26.21 15.36 -36.22
N ASP A 77 -24.90 15.57 -36.19
CA ASP A 77 -24.08 16.03 -37.31
C ASP A 77 -23.31 14.89 -38.02
N ASP A 78 -22.02 14.76 -37.75
CA ASP A 78 -21.09 13.95 -38.53
C ASP A 78 -20.28 12.94 -37.69
N MET A 79 -20.48 12.83 -36.37
CA MET A 79 -19.65 11.98 -35.52
C MET A 79 -20.34 10.70 -35.06
N VAL A 80 -19.58 9.60 -35.05
CA VAL A 80 -19.95 8.35 -34.36
C VAL A 80 -18.78 7.85 -33.54
N VAL A 81 -18.97 7.71 -32.23
CA VAL A 81 -17.99 7.09 -31.34
C VAL A 81 -18.46 5.68 -31.01
N THR A 82 -17.58 4.71 -31.23
CA THR A 82 -17.87 3.29 -31.02
C THR A 82 -16.85 2.68 -30.07
N ARG A 83 -17.33 2.06 -28.98
CA ARG A 83 -16.54 1.07 -28.23
C ARG A 83 -16.69 -0.27 -28.92
N TRP A 84 -15.59 -1.01 -29.05
CA TRP A 84 -15.57 -2.30 -29.71
C TRP A 84 -14.68 -3.31 -28.98
N HIS A 85 -14.93 -4.59 -29.24
CA HIS A 85 -14.15 -5.73 -28.77
C HIS A 85 -13.65 -6.51 -29.98
N GLY A 86 -12.37 -6.88 -29.99
CA GLY A 86 -11.76 -7.60 -31.10
C GLY A 86 -10.77 -8.65 -30.65
N GLY A 87 -10.39 -9.53 -31.57
CA GLY A 87 -9.48 -10.62 -31.27
C GLY A 87 -9.05 -11.39 -32.51
N GLY A 88 -8.21 -12.41 -32.29
CA GLY A 88 -7.73 -13.30 -33.34
C GLY A 88 -6.56 -14.17 -32.87
N THR A 89 -6.17 -15.12 -33.71
CA THR A 89 -5.09 -16.08 -33.47
C THR A 89 -3.91 -15.78 -34.40
N HIS A 90 -2.71 -15.59 -33.84
CA HIS A 90 -1.52 -15.27 -34.62
C HIS A 90 -0.95 -16.52 -35.33
N LEU A 91 -1.53 -16.85 -36.47
CA LEU A 91 -1.19 -18.05 -37.27
C LEU A 91 -0.49 -17.72 -38.59
N GLY A 92 -0.59 -16.48 -39.06
CA GLY A 92 -0.16 -16.09 -40.39
C GLY A 92 1.21 -15.40 -40.43
N ALA A 93 1.27 -14.27 -41.12
CA ALA A 93 2.50 -13.50 -41.29
C ALA A 93 3.03 -12.92 -39.97
N ALA A 94 4.33 -12.58 -39.95
CA ALA A 94 4.93 -11.88 -38.82
C ALA A 94 4.32 -10.49 -38.65
N ILE A 95 4.15 -10.04 -37.40
CA ILE A 95 3.76 -8.66 -37.11
C ILE A 95 5.03 -7.81 -37.16
N HIS A 96 5.05 -6.81 -38.03
CA HIS A 96 6.19 -5.89 -38.15
C HIS A 96 6.09 -4.80 -37.08
N THR A 97 7.13 -4.66 -36.25
CA THR A 97 7.20 -3.60 -35.23
C THR A 97 8.53 -2.85 -35.31
N VAL A 98 8.59 -1.67 -34.69
CA VAL A 98 9.84 -0.89 -34.57
C VAL A 98 10.96 -1.63 -33.81
N ALA A 99 10.60 -2.60 -32.96
CA ALA A 99 11.54 -3.41 -32.18
C ALA A 99 11.95 -4.71 -32.90
N GLY A 100 11.40 -4.98 -34.10
CA GLY A 100 11.62 -6.20 -34.87
C GLY A 100 10.32 -6.95 -35.18
N ASP A 101 10.47 -8.01 -35.98
CA ASP A 101 9.34 -8.83 -36.41
C ASP A 101 8.96 -9.84 -35.34
N ILE A 102 7.66 -9.95 -35.06
CA ILE A 102 7.10 -10.96 -34.15
C ILE A 102 6.61 -12.13 -35.01
N PRO A 103 7.25 -13.32 -34.95
CA PRO A 103 6.79 -14.49 -35.68
C PRO A 103 5.44 -14.99 -35.14
N ALA A 104 4.69 -15.74 -35.97
CA ALA A 104 3.44 -16.36 -35.59
C ALA A 104 3.56 -17.12 -34.25
N SER A 105 2.91 -16.60 -33.21
CA SER A 105 3.00 -17.15 -31.86
C SER A 105 2.09 -18.36 -31.65
N GLY A 106 1.10 -18.57 -32.51
CA GLY A 106 0.06 -19.59 -32.35
C GLY A 106 -0.93 -19.29 -31.22
N ARG A 107 -0.86 -18.10 -30.62
CA ARG A 107 -1.71 -17.69 -29.49
C ARG A 107 -2.89 -16.86 -29.95
N TYR A 108 -4.00 -16.99 -29.23
CA TYR A 108 -5.19 -16.16 -29.33
C TYR A 108 -5.06 -14.92 -28.44
N PHE A 109 -5.65 -13.81 -28.85
CA PHE A 109 -5.78 -12.60 -28.04
C PHE A 109 -7.18 -11.99 -28.14
N GLU A 110 -7.56 -11.23 -27.11
CA GLU A 110 -8.70 -10.32 -27.12
C GLU A 110 -8.32 -8.95 -26.59
N ILE A 111 -8.89 -7.90 -27.19
CA ILE A 111 -8.67 -6.50 -26.80
C ILE A 111 -9.95 -5.68 -26.94
N ASP A 112 -10.09 -4.71 -26.06
CA ASP A 112 -11.03 -3.61 -26.21
C ASP A 112 -10.38 -2.46 -27.00
N GLY A 113 -11.23 -1.66 -27.64
CA GLY A 113 -10.81 -0.40 -28.22
C GLY A 113 -11.96 0.57 -28.46
N MET A 114 -11.61 1.73 -28.97
CA MET A 114 -12.56 2.78 -29.33
C MET A 114 -12.20 3.39 -30.68
N SER A 115 -13.21 3.75 -31.47
CA SER A 115 -13.02 4.46 -32.73
C SER A 115 -13.96 5.65 -32.83
N TRP A 116 -13.40 6.78 -33.24
CA TRP A 116 -14.13 8.00 -33.56
C TRP A 116 -14.23 8.13 -35.07
N HIS A 117 -15.44 8.04 -35.62
CA HIS A 117 -15.70 8.19 -37.04
C HIS A 117 -16.25 9.58 -37.32
N ARG A 118 -15.71 10.24 -38.34
CA ARG A 118 -16.33 11.40 -38.98
C ARG A 118 -16.96 10.98 -40.30
N ILE A 119 -18.23 11.30 -40.50
CA ILE A 119 -19.05 10.82 -41.62
C ILE A 119 -19.72 12.01 -42.32
N LYS A 120 -19.32 12.29 -43.56
CA LYS A 120 -19.87 13.36 -44.39
C LYS A 120 -20.39 12.79 -45.70
N ASN A 121 -21.57 13.25 -46.13
CA ASN A 121 -22.19 12.85 -47.41
C ASN A 121 -22.28 11.32 -47.64
N GLY A 122 -22.47 10.56 -46.56
CA GLY A 122 -22.64 9.10 -46.59
C GLY A 122 -21.32 8.34 -46.59
N LYS A 123 -20.19 9.04 -46.41
CA LYS A 123 -18.84 8.48 -46.45
C LYS A 123 -18.08 8.83 -45.17
N ILE A 124 -17.26 7.90 -44.70
CA ILE A 124 -16.35 8.10 -43.60
C ILE A 124 -15.14 8.89 -44.13
N THR A 125 -14.90 10.07 -43.58
CA THR A 125 -13.77 10.94 -43.96
C THR A 125 -12.60 10.80 -43.00
N GLU A 126 -12.83 10.37 -41.77
CA GLU A 126 -11.79 10.23 -40.75
C GLU A 126 -12.17 9.14 -39.76
N VAL A 127 -11.18 8.35 -39.35
CA VAL A 127 -11.27 7.48 -38.18
C VAL A 127 -10.05 7.68 -37.30
N ILE A 128 -10.30 7.92 -36.01
CA ILE A 128 -9.28 7.90 -34.97
C ILE A 128 -9.53 6.64 -34.13
N GLY A 129 -8.67 5.64 -34.26
CA GLY A 129 -8.71 4.39 -33.50
C GLY A 129 -7.82 4.44 -32.26
N HIS A 130 -8.24 3.75 -31.21
CA HIS A 130 -7.44 3.49 -30.02
C HIS A 130 -7.65 2.04 -29.58
N GLU A 131 -6.57 1.28 -29.48
CA GLU A 131 -6.56 -0.14 -29.17
C GLU A 131 -5.60 -0.49 -28.02
N ASP A 132 -5.88 -1.58 -27.29
CA ASP A 132 -4.98 -2.09 -26.25
C ASP A 132 -3.83 -2.95 -26.83
N THR A 133 -2.90 -2.30 -27.54
CA THR A 133 -1.75 -3.00 -28.15
C THR A 133 -0.85 -3.67 -27.11
N ILE A 134 -0.71 -3.08 -25.91
CA ILE A 134 0.10 -3.66 -24.84
C ILE A 134 -0.56 -4.94 -24.32
N GLY A 135 -1.88 -4.93 -24.10
CA GLY A 135 -2.66 -6.11 -23.75
C GLY A 135 -2.56 -7.21 -24.81
N MET A 136 -2.64 -6.86 -26.09
CA MET A 136 -2.43 -7.80 -27.19
C MET A 136 -1.03 -8.45 -27.14
N PHE A 137 0.03 -7.65 -27.06
CA PHE A 137 1.41 -8.14 -27.03
C PHE A 137 1.74 -9.01 -25.82
N LYS A 138 1.13 -8.73 -24.66
CA LYS A 138 1.20 -9.62 -23.48
C LYS A 138 0.58 -10.99 -23.76
N GLN A 139 -0.61 -11.03 -24.35
CA GLN A 139 -1.31 -12.28 -24.69
C GLN A 139 -0.57 -13.09 -25.76
N LEU A 140 0.01 -12.42 -26.76
CA LEU A 140 0.86 -13.03 -27.79
C LEU A 140 2.23 -13.48 -27.27
N GLY A 141 2.58 -13.19 -26.01
CA GLY A 141 3.86 -13.60 -25.40
C GLY A 141 5.07 -12.80 -25.87
N VAL A 142 4.85 -11.64 -26.49
CA VAL A 142 5.90 -10.72 -26.94
C VAL A 142 6.46 -9.95 -25.75
N MET A 143 5.58 -9.59 -24.81
CA MET A 143 5.95 -8.95 -23.56
C MET A 143 5.70 -9.87 -22.37
N PRO A 144 6.53 -9.75 -21.31
CA PRO A 144 6.27 -10.45 -20.07
C PRO A 144 4.90 -10.06 -19.51
N SER A 145 4.10 -11.07 -19.17
CA SER A 145 2.85 -10.95 -18.42
C SER A 145 2.82 -12.04 -17.37
N PRO A 146 2.29 -11.78 -16.16
CA PRO A 146 2.23 -12.78 -15.11
C PRO A 146 1.66 -14.11 -15.63
N LEU A 147 2.42 -15.19 -15.48
CA LEU A 147 1.90 -16.54 -15.70
C LEU A 147 1.02 -16.88 -14.49
N ILE A 148 -0.30 -16.76 -14.65
CA ILE A 148 -1.26 -17.07 -13.58
C ILE A 148 -1.55 -18.56 -13.62
N THR A 149 -0.94 -19.33 -12.72
CA THR A 149 -1.16 -20.77 -12.57
C THR A 149 -1.79 -21.15 -11.22
N THR A 150 -2.06 -20.15 -10.38
CA THR A 150 -2.61 -20.26 -9.03
C THR A 150 -3.75 -19.28 -8.81
N THR A 151 -4.66 -19.64 -7.92
CA THR A 151 -5.75 -18.80 -7.42
C THR A 151 -5.24 -17.79 -6.37
N PRO A 152 -5.99 -16.70 -6.09
CA PRO A 152 -5.64 -15.77 -5.02
C PRO A 152 -5.47 -16.43 -3.64
N ASP A 153 -6.30 -17.42 -3.31
CA ASP A 153 -6.22 -18.15 -2.03
C ASP A 153 -4.95 -19.03 -1.95
N GLU A 154 -4.55 -19.67 -3.05
CA GLU A 154 -3.29 -20.41 -3.13
C GLU A 154 -2.08 -19.47 -3.01
N ASN A 155 -2.12 -18.31 -3.66
CA ASN A 155 -1.09 -17.28 -3.53
C ASN A 155 -0.95 -16.81 -2.08
N LEU A 156 -2.07 -16.56 -1.39
CA LEU A 156 -2.07 -16.17 0.01
C LEU A 156 -1.47 -17.26 0.91
N ALA A 157 -1.80 -18.52 0.68
CA ALA A 157 -1.23 -19.64 1.42
C ALA A 157 0.29 -19.74 1.24
N ILE A 158 0.79 -19.50 0.03
CA ILE A 158 2.22 -19.47 -0.27
C ILE A 158 2.91 -18.26 0.39
N ALA A 159 2.31 -17.07 0.32
CA ALA A 159 2.85 -15.87 0.96
C ALA A 159 2.96 -16.03 2.48
N LYS A 160 2.00 -16.70 3.13
CA LYS A 160 2.08 -17.00 4.57
C LYS A 160 3.27 -17.88 4.94
N ARG A 161 3.64 -18.84 4.08
CA ARG A 161 4.82 -19.69 4.30
C ARG A 161 6.13 -18.90 4.29
N PHE A 162 6.16 -17.74 3.62
CA PHE A 162 7.30 -16.82 3.72
C PHE A 162 7.50 -16.35 5.18
N PHE A 163 6.42 -16.03 5.90
CA PHE A 163 6.50 -15.65 7.31
C PHE A 163 6.69 -16.85 8.23
N THR A 164 5.86 -17.89 8.12
CA THR A 164 5.86 -19.02 9.06
C THR A 164 7.09 -19.91 8.90
N ASP A 165 7.34 -20.38 7.68
CA ASP A 165 8.36 -21.41 7.45
C ASP A 165 9.73 -20.75 7.30
N LEU A 166 9.81 -19.66 6.52
CA LEU A 166 11.09 -19.02 6.22
C LEU A 166 11.53 -18.03 7.31
N LEU A 167 10.75 -16.99 7.61
CA LEU A 167 11.16 -15.95 8.56
C LEU A 167 11.14 -16.42 10.02
N ASN A 168 10.11 -17.14 10.45
CA ASN A 168 9.96 -17.60 11.85
C ASN A 168 10.74 -18.89 12.14
N GLU A 169 10.63 -19.92 11.31
CA GLU A 169 11.31 -21.20 11.53
C GLU A 169 12.74 -21.25 10.96
N GLY A 170 13.09 -20.39 10.00
CA GLY A 170 14.38 -20.47 9.30
C GLY A 170 14.49 -21.69 8.39
N LYS A 171 13.36 -22.25 7.93
CA LYS A 171 13.28 -23.47 7.14
C LYS A 171 13.56 -23.18 5.66
N PHE A 172 14.82 -22.94 5.34
CA PHE A 172 15.21 -22.55 3.98
C PHE A 172 14.94 -23.59 2.88
N SER A 173 14.58 -24.83 3.21
CA SER A 173 14.19 -25.83 2.20
C SER A 173 12.92 -25.46 1.45
N VAL A 174 12.06 -24.59 2.01
CA VAL A 174 10.80 -24.16 1.37
C VAL A 174 11.02 -23.17 0.23
N MET A 175 12.21 -22.56 0.13
CA MET A 175 12.46 -21.47 -0.82
C MET A 175 12.28 -21.91 -2.27
N ASP A 176 12.62 -23.15 -2.61
CA ASP A 176 12.44 -23.69 -3.97
C ASP A 176 10.97 -23.87 -4.33
N GLU A 177 10.10 -24.05 -3.33
CA GLU A 177 8.65 -24.18 -3.51
C GLU A 177 7.98 -22.82 -3.64
N ILE A 178 8.38 -21.84 -2.83
CA ILE A 178 7.63 -20.57 -2.67
C ILE A 178 8.22 -19.38 -3.44
N LEU A 179 9.51 -19.41 -3.81
CA LEU A 179 10.18 -18.28 -4.49
C LEU A 179 10.56 -18.64 -5.93
N ALA A 180 10.35 -17.70 -6.86
CA ALA A 180 10.93 -17.77 -8.19
C ALA A 180 12.47 -17.72 -8.09
N ASP A 181 13.18 -18.32 -9.07
CA ASP A 181 14.65 -18.36 -9.06
C ASP A 181 15.28 -16.96 -9.08
N ASP A 182 14.62 -16.04 -9.79
CA ASP A 182 14.98 -14.64 -9.97
C ASP A 182 14.01 -13.70 -9.22
N VAL A 183 13.59 -14.11 -8.01
CA VAL A 183 12.77 -13.29 -7.12
C VAL A 183 13.44 -11.94 -6.84
N GLU A 184 12.67 -10.86 -6.94
CA GLU A 184 13.09 -9.51 -6.60
C GLU A 184 12.62 -9.17 -5.18
N PHE A 185 13.50 -8.64 -4.34
CA PHE A 185 13.16 -8.31 -2.96
C PHE A 185 13.58 -6.88 -2.67
N SER A 186 12.59 -6.00 -2.61
CA SER A 186 12.75 -4.58 -2.39
C SER A 186 12.63 -4.26 -0.90
N LEU A 187 13.74 -3.84 -0.32
CA LEU A 187 13.91 -3.54 1.09
C LEU A 187 14.03 -2.02 1.30
N PRO A 188 13.49 -1.45 2.41
CA PRO A 188 13.47 -0.01 2.63
C PRO A 188 14.84 0.71 2.58
N THR A 189 15.96 0.05 2.92
CA THR A 189 17.29 0.69 3.02
C THR A 189 18.46 -0.08 2.42
N GLU A 190 18.33 -1.37 2.17
CA GLU A 190 19.45 -2.22 1.70
C GLU A 190 19.60 -2.20 0.17
N GLY A 191 18.70 -1.50 -0.53
CA GLY A 191 18.53 -1.61 -1.98
C GLY A 191 17.81 -2.91 -2.35
N ASP A 192 17.40 -3.01 -3.61
CA ASP A 192 16.74 -4.21 -4.10
C ASP A 192 17.76 -5.35 -4.24
N ILE A 193 17.43 -6.52 -3.73
CA ILE A 193 18.21 -7.75 -3.91
C ILE A 193 17.49 -8.72 -4.84
N THR A 194 18.24 -9.53 -5.58
CA THR A 194 17.66 -10.45 -6.57
C THR A 194 18.17 -11.88 -6.37
N GLY A 195 17.25 -12.84 -6.48
CA GLY A 195 17.50 -14.27 -6.46
C GLY A 195 17.44 -14.88 -5.06
N LYS A 196 17.12 -16.18 -5.01
CA LYS A 196 16.90 -16.93 -3.76
C LYS A 196 18.09 -16.87 -2.80
N GLU A 197 19.31 -16.92 -3.29
CA GLU A 197 20.50 -16.89 -2.42
C GLU A 197 20.68 -15.52 -1.74
N ALA A 198 20.29 -14.43 -2.38
CA ALA A 198 20.29 -13.12 -1.74
C ALA A 198 19.22 -13.05 -0.64
N VAL A 199 18.00 -13.56 -0.90
CA VAL A 199 16.94 -13.68 0.11
C VAL A 199 17.40 -14.53 1.30
N ARG A 200 18.07 -15.66 1.04
CA ARG A 200 18.65 -16.53 2.09
C ARG A 200 19.64 -15.77 2.96
N GLY A 201 20.54 -14.99 2.33
CA GLY A 201 21.50 -14.13 3.01
C GLY A 201 20.80 -13.13 3.93
N TYR A 202 19.80 -12.42 3.41
CA TYR A 202 19.04 -11.43 4.17
C TYR A 202 18.29 -12.06 5.36
N VAL A 203 17.58 -13.18 5.16
CA VAL A 203 16.88 -13.87 6.24
C VAL A 203 17.85 -14.38 7.31
N SER A 204 19.02 -14.87 6.90
CA SER A 204 20.06 -15.30 7.85
C SER A 204 20.62 -14.11 8.63
N TYR A 205 20.84 -12.97 7.98
CA TYR A 205 21.25 -11.73 8.61
C TYR A 205 20.24 -11.27 9.65
N LEU A 206 18.96 -11.17 9.27
CA LEU A 206 17.88 -10.74 10.16
C LEU A 206 17.73 -11.65 11.39
N ARG A 207 17.76 -12.97 11.20
CA ARG A 207 17.71 -13.95 12.31
C ARG A 207 18.97 -13.99 13.16
N GLY A 208 20.12 -13.55 12.63
CA GLY A 208 21.35 -13.37 13.39
C GLY A 208 21.32 -12.09 14.23
N ALA A 209 20.67 -11.04 13.74
CA ALA A 209 20.50 -9.76 14.43
C ALA A 209 19.52 -9.84 15.61
N PHE A 210 18.47 -10.67 15.50
CA PHE A 210 17.41 -10.75 16.50
C PHE A 210 17.14 -12.18 16.99
N SER A 211 17.26 -12.41 18.30
CA SER A 211 16.80 -13.63 18.95
C SER A 211 15.29 -13.57 19.22
N ASP A 212 14.66 -14.73 19.36
CA ASP A 212 13.21 -14.86 19.62
C ASP A 212 12.34 -14.10 18.60
N LEU A 213 12.85 -13.95 17.37
CA LEU A 213 12.18 -13.24 16.30
C LEU A 213 10.89 -13.95 15.88
N HIS A 214 9.77 -13.24 15.95
CA HIS A 214 8.46 -13.77 15.58
C HIS A 214 7.64 -12.75 14.81
N PHE A 215 7.24 -13.14 13.60
CA PHE A 215 6.28 -12.47 12.75
C PHE A 215 4.88 -13.08 12.94
N GLU A 216 3.90 -12.22 13.21
CA GLU A 216 2.48 -12.52 13.22
C GLU A 216 1.79 -11.81 12.04
N VAL A 217 0.94 -12.53 11.30
CA VAL A 217 0.12 -11.95 10.23
C VAL A 217 -1.15 -11.36 10.85
N GLU A 218 -1.32 -10.04 10.76
CA GLU A 218 -2.47 -9.34 11.35
C GLU A 218 -3.60 -9.10 10.35
N ARG A 219 -3.25 -8.83 9.09
CA ARG A 219 -4.23 -8.62 8.00
C ARG A 219 -3.68 -9.10 6.68
N GLU A 220 -4.57 -9.55 5.82
CA GLU A 220 -4.23 -10.10 4.53
C GLU A 220 -5.32 -9.84 3.49
N VAL A 221 -4.90 -9.75 2.24
CA VAL A 221 -5.78 -9.74 1.08
C VAL A 221 -5.03 -10.31 -0.11
N ALA A 222 -5.73 -11.06 -0.96
CA ALA A 222 -5.22 -11.54 -2.23
C ALA A 222 -6.19 -11.18 -3.35
N ASN A 223 -5.64 -10.77 -4.48
CA ASN A 223 -6.40 -10.55 -5.71
C ASN A 223 -5.51 -10.87 -6.91
N GLU A 224 -6.05 -11.64 -7.86
CA GLU A 224 -5.32 -12.14 -9.03
C GLU A 224 -3.95 -12.73 -8.63
N ASN A 225 -2.87 -12.15 -9.14
CA ASN A 225 -1.49 -12.57 -8.90
C ASN A 225 -0.80 -11.75 -7.79
N LYS A 226 -1.54 -11.03 -6.95
CA LYS A 226 -0.98 -10.18 -5.89
C LYS A 226 -1.51 -10.55 -4.52
N VAL A 227 -0.64 -10.43 -3.51
CA VAL A 227 -0.98 -10.58 -2.09
C VAL A 227 -0.42 -9.38 -1.33
N ALA A 228 -1.18 -8.85 -0.38
CA ALA A 228 -0.69 -7.87 0.58
C ALA A 228 -0.90 -8.40 2.00
N ILE A 229 0.15 -8.39 2.82
CA ILE A 229 0.13 -8.85 4.20
C ILE A 229 0.64 -7.73 5.10
N ARG A 230 -0.17 -7.33 6.09
CA ARG A 230 0.29 -6.53 7.23
C ARG A 230 0.70 -7.48 8.34
N TRP A 231 1.91 -7.28 8.86
CA TRP A 231 2.50 -8.13 9.88
C TRP A 231 2.97 -7.31 11.09
N HIS A 232 3.09 -8.00 12.21
CA HIS A 232 3.67 -7.55 13.46
C HIS A 232 4.89 -8.39 13.77
N ILE A 233 6.03 -7.77 14.10
CA ILE A 233 7.27 -8.45 14.46
C ILE A 233 7.65 -8.13 15.91
N THR A 234 8.03 -9.17 16.64
CA THR A 234 8.63 -9.06 17.98
C THR A 234 9.96 -9.82 18.03
N GLY A 235 10.82 -9.46 18.97
CA GLY A 235 12.11 -10.14 19.17
C GLY A 235 13.03 -9.38 20.11
N ARG A 236 14.30 -9.80 20.19
CA ARG A 236 15.35 -9.14 20.98
C ARG A 236 16.60 -8.89 20.15
N HIS A 237 17.11 -7.67 20.17
CA HIS A 237 18.31 -7.26 19.43
C HIS A 237 19.58 -7.83 20.09
N THR A 238 20.05 -8.97 19.59
CA THR A 238 21.18 -9.75 20.15
C THR A 238 22.39 -9.85 19.23
N GLY A 239 22.24 -9.48 17.96
CA GLY A 239 23.33 -9.36 16.99
C GLY A 239 23.52 -7.91 16.55
N GLU A 240 24.32 -7.69 15.51
CA GLU A 240 24.44 -6.37 14.87
C GLU A 240 23.32 -6.20 13.83
N PHE A 241 22.73 -4.99 13.76
CA PHE A 241 21.74 -4.63 12.75
C PHE A 241 21.96 -3.19 12.24
N ASN A 242 22.10 -3.00 10.92
CA ASN A 242 22.31 -1.71 10.25
C ASN A 242 23.44 -0.84 10.86
N GLY A 243 24.55 -1.46 11.22
CA GLY A 243 25.70 -0.83 11.88
C GLY A 243 25.51 -0.61 13.38
N VAL A 244 24.38 -1.01 13.97
CA VAL A 244 24.10 -0.88 15.41
C VAL A 244 24.48 -2.19 16.11
N PRO A 245 25.45 -2.18 17.05
CA PRO A 245 25.77 -3.37 17.82
C PRO A 245 24.61 -3.84 18.70
N ALA A 246 24.63 -5.13 19.07
CA ALA A 246 23.65 -5.76 19.94
C ALA A 246 23.40 -4.93 21.21
N SER A 247 22.14 -4.53 21.40
CA SER A 247 21.70 -3.70 22.54
C SER A 247 21.08 -4.52 23.67
N GLY A 248 20.56 -5.71 23.36
CA GLY A 248 19.73 -6.50 24.25
C GLY A 248 18.28 -6.01 24.36
N ASN A 249 17.90 -4.91 23.70
CA ASN A 249 16.54 -4.35 23.74
C ASN A 249 15.54 -5.27 23.04
N ALA A 250 14.30 -5.26 23.51
CA ALA A 250 13.18 -5.88 22.79
C ALA A 250 12.75 -4.97 21.64
N ILE A 251 12.21 -5.59 20.58
CA ILE A 251 11.59 -4.89 19.46
C ILE A 251 10.10 -5.23 19.37
N ASP A 252 9.32 -4.26 18.89
CA ASP A 252 7.90 -4.32 18.62
C ASP A 252 7.63 -3.39 17.41
N GLU A 253 7.46 -3.97 16.22
CA GLU A 253 7.35 -3.22 14.97
C GLU A 253 6.29 -3.82 14.03
N PHE A 254 5.77 -2.98 13.13
CA PHE A 254 4.82 -3.38 12.11
C PHE A 254 5.34 -3.06 10.72
N GLY A 255 4.90 -3.84 9.75
CA GLY A 255 5.15 -3.57 8.34
C GLY A 255 4.09 -4.16 7.43
N ILE A 256 4.27 -3.91 6.13
CA ILE A 256 3.40 -4.40 5.06
C ILE A 256 4.28 -4.92 3.94
N ASP A 257 4.01 -6.15 3.50
CA ASP A 257 4.66 -6.74 2.35
C ASP A 257 3.65 -6.92 1.22
N PHE A 258 4.02 -6.43 0.03
CA PHE A 258 3.33 -6.76 -1.22
C PHE A 258 4.09 -7.87 -1.93
N PHE A 259 3.37 -8.91 -2.36
CA PHE A 259 3.90 -10.05 -3.08
C PHE A 259 3.29 -10.10 -4.48
N ASP A 260 4.16 -10.22 -5.49
CA ASP A 260 3.76 -10.50 -6.87
C ASP A 260 4.05 -11.96 -7.18
N PHE A 261 3.07 -12.65 -7.75
CA PHE A 261 3.16 -14.04 -8.12
C PHE A 261 3.36 -14.22 -9.63
N TRP A 262 4.20 -15.20 -9.96
CA TRP A 262 4.45 -15.66 -11.31
C TRP A 262 4.68 -17.16 -11.31
N ASP A 263 3.94 -17.89 -12.13
CA ASP A 263 4.00 -19.35 -12.25
C ASP A 263 3.91 -20.06 -10.88
N GLY A 264 2.95 -19.61 -10.06
CA GLY A 264 2.68 -20.18 -8.74
C GLY A 264 3.76 -19.91 -7.69
N LYS A 265 4.71 -19.00 -7.94
CA LYS A 265 5.76 -18.62 -7.00
C LYS A 265 5.84 -17.11 -6.79
N ILE A 266 6.39 -16.71 -5.65
CA ILE A 266 6.67 -15.31 -5.34
C ILE A 266 7.81 -14.83 -6.26
N LYS A 267 7.49 -13.89 -7.12
CA LYS A 267 8.37 -13.26 -8.10
C LYS A 267 8.92 -11.92 -7.63
N ALA A 268 8.13 -11.16 -6.85
CA ALA A 268 8.63 -9.96 -6.21
C ALA A 268 8.03 -9.80 -4.81
N ILE A 269 8.81 -9.20 -3.91
CA ILE A 269 8.41 -8.81 -2.57
C ILE A 269 8.80 -7.33 -2.39
N HIS A 270 7.84 -6.49 -2.00
CA HIS A 270 8.10 -5.09 -1.65
C HIS A 270 7.69 -4.83 -0.21
N VAL A 271 8.68 -4.49 0.62
CA VAL A 271 8.52 -4.30 2.07
C VAL A 271 8.39 -2.83 2.39
N ILE A 272 7.36 -2.49 3.17
CA ILE A 272 7.16 -1.17 3.75
C ILE A 272 7.17 -1.33 5.27
N ALA A 273 8.24 -0.86 5.92
CA ALA A 273 8.42 -0.89 7.37
C ALA A 273 9.01 0.42 7.90
N ASN A 274 8.87 0.68 9.20
CA ASN A 274 9.36 1.91 9.84
C ASN A 274 10.74 1.70 10.44
N GLN A 275 11.74 1.67 9.59
CA GLN A 275 13.10 1.39 10.01
C GLN A 275 13.70 2.42 10.97
N LEU A 276 13.27 3.68 10.92
CA LEU A 276 13.66 4.66 11.93
C LEU A 276 13.07 4.31 13.31
N GLY A 277 11.82 3.84 13.32
CA GLY A 277 11.18 3.29 14.52
C GLY A 277 11.97 2.12 15.08
N LEU A 278 12.36 1.16 14.25
CA LEU A 278 13.19 0.03 14.67
C LEU A 278 14.55 0.48 15.21
N VAL A 279 15.25 1.33 14.48
CA VAL A 279 16.56 1.87 14.86
C VAL A 279 16.49 2.57 16.22
N ASN A 280 15.43 3.33 16.51
CA ASN A 280 15.23 3.96 17.81
C ASN A 280 15.02 2.94 18.94
N GLN A 281 14.36 1.82 18.68
CA GLN A 281 14.16 0.75 19.67
C GLN A 281 15.47 0.01 19.98
N ILE A 282 16.31 -0.21 18.97
CA ILE A 282 17.58 -0.94 19.12
C ILE A 282 18.78 -0.04 19.45
N ALA A 283 18.60 1.28 19.35
CA ALA A 283 19.64 2.23 19.69
C ALA A 283 20.13 1.95 21.12
N PRO A 284 21.45 2.06 21.37
CA PRO A 284 21.96 1.99 22.73
C PRO A 284 21.24 3.05 23.55
N GLN A 285 20.30 2.62 24.40
CA GLN A 285 19.79 3.45 25.46
C GLN A 285 21.02 3.71 26.32
N GLY A 286 21.58 4.93 26.25
CA GLY A 286 22.61 5.34 27.19
C GLY A 286 22.12 5.03 28.60
N PRO A 287 23.00 4.82 29.59
CA PRO A 287 22.55 4.56 30.95
C PRO A 287 21.49 5.59 31.30
N ALA A 288 20.28 5.12 31.64
CA ALA A 288 19.17 5.99 32.03
C ALA A 288 19.76 7.06 32.93
N LYS A 289 19.60 8.34 32.57
CA LYS A 289 20.31 9.44 33.22
C LYS A 289 20.10 9.31 34.72
N GLN A 290 21.12 8.84 35.42
CA GLN A 290 20.94 8.40 36.79
C GLN A 290 20.98 9.65 37.64
N PHE A 291 19.79 10.15 37.96
CA PHE A 291 19.62 11.28 38.85
C PHE A 291 20.02 10.88 40.26
N SER A 292 20.66 11.79 40.99
CA SER A 292 20.84 11.61 42.42
C SER A 292 19.47 11.56 43.11
N PRO A 293 19.37 10.96 44.32
CA PRO A 293 18.12 10.97 45.09
C PRO A 293 17.52 12.38 45.26
N GLU A 294 18.38 13.40 45.38
CA GLU A 294 17.99 14.81 45.48
C GLU A 294 17.41 15.34 44.17
N GLN A 295 17.97 14.94 43.03
CA GLN A 295 17.45 15.32 41.71
C GLN A 295 16.11 14.66 41.43
N ASN A 296 15.95 13.39 41.81
CA ASN A 296 14.66 12.69 41.74
C ASN A 296 13.60 13.41 42.60
N ASN A 297 13.96 13.80 43.83
CA ASN A 297 13.06 14.56 44.69
C ASN A 297 12.69 15.92 44.08
N ALA A 298 13.67 16.64 43.51
CA ALA A 298 13.41 17.93 42.87
C ALA A 298 12.43 17.83 41.69
N ILE A 299 12.52 16.77 40.89
CA ILE A 299 11.56 16.48 39.80
C ILE A 299 10.16 16.23 40.37
N ALA A 300 10.04 15.42 41.42
CA ALA A 300 8.75 15.14 42.06
C ALA A 300 8.12 16.39 42.72
N VAL A 301 8.93 17.21 43.40
CA VAL A 301 8.50 18.50 43.97
C VAL A 301 8.05 19.45 42.86
N GLN A 302 8.77 19.52 41.75
CA GLN A 302 8.39 20.34 40.59
C GLN A 302 7.06 19.87 39.99
N PHE A 303 6.79 18.56 39.95
CA PHE A 303 5.50 18.04 39.51
C PHE A 303 4.36 18.55 40.41
N PHE A 304 4.50 18.47 41.73
CA PHE A 304 3.48 18.98 42.65
C PHE A 304 3.28 20.50 42.54
N ASP A 305 4.35 21.28 42.49
CA ASP A 305 4.25 22.73 42.40
C ASP A 305 3.70 23.20 41.04
N SER A 306 4.26 22.73 39.93
CA SER A 306 3.85 23.18 38.60
C SER A 306 2.50 22.61 38.19
N VAL A 307 2.28 21.30 38.38
CA VAL A 307 1.08 20.63 37.86
C VAL A 307 -0.10 20.77 38.83
N TRP A 308 0.07 20.41 40.11
CA TRP A 308 -1.04 20.46 41.08
C TRP A 308 -1.37 21.88 41.52
N ASN A 309 -0.37 22.69 41.90
CA ASN A 309 -0.62 24.03 42.43
C ASN A 309 -0.84 25.08 41.33
N LYS A 310 0.00 25.10 40.29
CA LYS A 310 -0.09 26.12 39.23
C LYS A 310 -0.97 25.71 38.04
N GLY A 311 -1.23 24.42 37.85
CA GLY A 311 -1.96 23.93 36.67
C GLY A 311 -1.19 24.05 35.36
N ASP A 312 0.14 24.13 35.42
CA ASP A 312 1.01 24.15 34.25
C ASP A 312 1.18 22.74 33.71
N PHE A 313 0.35 22.40 32.73
CA PHE A 313 0.44 21.11 32.06
C PHE A 313 1.46 21.08 30.92
N GLY A 314 2.15 22.18 30.62
CA GLY A 314 3.18 22.24 29.58
C GLY A 314 4.45 21.48 29.97
N VAL A 315 4.68 21.31 31.28
CA VAL A 315 5.85 20.60 31.80
C VAL A 315 5.64 19.09 31.93
N LEU A 316 4.42 18.57 31.76
CA LEU A 316 4.13 17.16 32.03
C LEU A 316 5.01 16.20 31.23
N ASP A 317 5.14 16.40 29.91
CA ASP A 317 5.94 15.54 29.03
C ASP A 317 7.46 15.68 29.27
N THR A 318 7.87 16.67 30.07
CA THR A 318 9.26 16.84 30.52
C THR A 318 9.55 16.16 31.85
N LEU A 319 8.51 15.89 32.66
CA LEU A 319 8.62 15.32 34.00
C LEU A 319 8.18 13.85 34.07
N ILE A 320 7.28 13.43 33.18
CA ILE A 320 6.66 12.11 33.15
C ILE A 320 7.10 11.37 31.88
N ALA A 321 7.66 10.18 32.05
CA ALA A 321 8.04 9.33 30.92
C ALA A 321 6.80 8.89 30.11
N PRO A 322 6.89 8.74 28.78
CA PRO A 322 5.76 8.33 27.93
C PRO A 322 5.12 6.99 28.33
N ASP A 323 5.88 6.10 28.95
CA ASP A 323 5.49 4.77 29.40
C ASP A 323 5.18 4.68 30.90
N ALA A 324 5.20 5.80 31.63
CA ALA A 324 4.94 5.82 33.07
C ALA A 324 3.57 5.20 33.41
N ILE A 325 3.57 4.36 34.44
CA ILE A 325 2.37 3.67 34.94
C ILE A 325 1.86 4.40 36.19
N ASP A 326 0.63 4.89 36.11
CA ASP A 326 -0.05 5.54 37.23
C ASP A 326 -0.92 4.52 38.00
N HIS A 327 -0.56 4.27 39.26
CA HIS A 327 -1.25 3.34 40.16
C HIS A 327 -2.32 4.01 41.05
N SER A 328 -2.66 5.28 40.82
CA SER A 328 -3.69 5.97 41.59
C SER A 328 -5.08 5.35 41.35
N THR A 329 -5.82 5.13 42.45
CA THR A 329 -7.16 4.52 42.43
C THR A 329 -8.29 5.54 42.47
N VAL A 330 -7.98 6.82 42.26
CA VAL A 330 -8.95 7.92 42.32
C VAL A 330 -10.05 7.66 41.29
N GLY A 331 -11.30 7.65 41.75
CA GLY A 331 -12.47 7.32 40.93
C GLY A 331 -12.83 5.83 40.86
N GLY A 332 -12.05 4.95 41.49
CA GLY A 332 -12.36 3.51 41.61
C GLY A 332 -12.21 2.71 40.31
N VAL A 333 -11.46 3.23 39.34
CA VAL A 333 -11.25 2.60 38.03
C VAL A 333 -9.76 2.51 37.73
N ASP A 334 -9.31 1.36 37.22
CA ASP A 334 -7.94 1.22 36.72
C ASP A 334 -7.71 2.11 35.51
N LYS A 335 -6.59 2.82 35.50
CA LYS A 335 -6.21 3.69 34.39
C LYS A 335 -5.65 2.87 33.23
N LYS A 336 -6.19 3.09 32.04
CA LYS A 336 -5.71 2.48 30.79
C LYS A 336 -4.67 3.33 30.06
N GLU A 337 -4.65 4.63 30.33
CA GLU A 337 -3.73 5.58 29.71
C GLU A 337 -2.35 5.51 30.39
N LYS A 338 -1.27 5.60 29.60
CA LYS A 338 0.11 5.69 30.08
C LYS A 338 0.65 7.11 29.97
N GLY A 339 1.75 7.37 30.67
CA GLY A 339 2.47 8.64 30.59
C GLY A 339 1.65 9.84 31.06
N SER A 340 1.99 11.02 30.56
CA SER A 340 1.40 12.30 30.97
C SER A 340 -0.13 12.40 30.87
N ALA A 341 -0.75 11.65 29.94
CA ALA A 341 -2.21 11.67 29.75
C ALA A 341 -2.95 11.23 31.02
N SER A 342 -2.46 10.16 31.66
CA SER A 342 -3.05 9.60 32.88
C SER A 342 -3.10 10.60 34.06
N PHE A 343 -2.05 11.40 34.22
CA PHE A 343 -1.94 12.42 35.28
C PHE A 343 -2.74 13.68 34.94
N ARG A 344 -2.74 14.11 33.68
CA ARG A 344 -3.50 15.28 33.20
C ARG A 344 -4.98 15.17 33.54
N ALA A 345 -5.58 13.99 33.34
CA ALA A 345 -7.00 13.76 33.60
C ALA A 345 -7.38 13.99 35.07
N ILE A 346 -6.63 13.41 36.01
CA ILE A 346 -6.91 13.56 37.46
C ILE A 346 -6.74 15.01 37.91
N VAL A 347 -5.62 15.64 37.57
CA VAL A 347 -5.34 16.99 38.06
C VAL A 347 -6.35 17.97 37.49
N SER A 348 -6.75 17.80 36.22
CA SER A 348 -7.80 18.62 35.60
C SER A 348 -9.14 18.49 36.35
N MET A 349 -9.53 17.27 36.73
CA MET A 349 -10.74 17.03 37.51
C MET A 349 -10.71 17.77 38.86
N PHE A 350 -9.61 17.65 39.61
CA PHE A 350 -9.48 18.30 40.92
C PHE A 350 -9.43 19.82 40.82
N ARG A 351 -8.69 20.39 39.86
CA ARG A 351 -8.60 21.84 39.66
C ARG A 351 -9.91 22.46 39.18
N ALA A 352 -10.72 21.72 38.42
CA ALA A 352 -12.06 22.15 38.04
C ALA A 352 -13.02 22.18 39.25
N ALA A 353 -12.92 21.18 40.14
CA ALA A 353 -13.76 21.12 41.33
C ALA A 353 -13.33 22.12 42.42
N MET A 354 -12.03 22.31 42.61
CA MET A 354 -11.42 23.18 43.62
C MET A 354 -10.44 24.15 42.93
N PRO A 355 -10.89 25.31 42.44
CA PRO A 355 -10.02 26.28 41.75
C PRO A 355 -8.92 26.87 42.63
N ASP A 356 -9.12 26.87 43.95
CA ASP A 356 -8.18 27.32 44.99
C ASP A 356 -7.32 26.18 45.57
N ILE A 357 -7.24 25.05 44.87
CA ILE A 357 -6.53 23.87 45.35
C ILE A 357 -5.04 24.15 45.60
N HIS A 358 -4.55 23.65 46.73
CA HIS A 358 -3.16 23.75 47.13
C HIS A 358 -2.68 22.46 47.79
N LEU A 359 -1.60 21.90 47.26
CA LEU A 359 -0.88 20.75 47.79
C LEU A 359 0.39 21.21 48.50
N THR A 360 0.50 20.78 49.75
CA THR A 360 1.68 20.94 50.60
C THR A 360 2.33 19.59 50.80
N ILE A 361 3.62 19.50 50.49
CA ILE A 361 4.45 18.34 50.88
C ILE A 361 4.82 18.50 52.35
N ASN A 362 4.45 17.52 53.18
CA ASN A 362 4.67 17.53 54.63
C ASN A 362 5.97 16.84 55.03
N ASP A 363 6.29 15.72 54.37
CA ASP A 363 7.53 14.98 54.58
C ASP A 363 8.09 14.49 53.25
N GLU A 364 9.42 14.43 53.16
CA GLU A 364 10.14 13.95 52.00
C GLU A 364 11.13 12.86 52.41
N ILE A 365 11.03 11.68 51.78
CA ILE A 365 12.00 10.59 51.91
C ILE A 365 12.40 10.18 50.51
N TYR A 366 13.69 10.25 50.21
CA TYR A 366 14.22 9.85 48.91
C TYR A 366 15.53 9.09 49.06
N ALA A 367 15.65 7.98 48.35
CA ALA A 367 16.83 7.11 48.35
C ALA A 367 16.90 6.32 47.04
N GLY A 368 18.08 6.31 46.42
CA GLY A 368 18.26 5.72 45.09
C GLY A 368 17.32 6.36 44.06
N ASP A 369 16.51 5.52 43.43
CA ASP A 369 15.51 5.85 42.41
C ASP A 369 14.10 6.11 42.97
N LYS A 370 13.91 6.10 44.30
CA LYS A 370 12.60 6.24 44.94
C LYS A 370 12.46 7.56 45.66
N VAL A 371 11.29 8.18 45.50
CA VAL A 371 10.84 9.36 46.24
C VAL A 371 9.48 9.05 46.85
N VAL A 372 9.31 9.37 48.12
CA VAL A 372 8.06 9.25 48.86
C VAL A 372 7.76 10.60 49.49
N HIS A 373 6.57 11.12 49.21
CA HIS A 373 6.06 12.34 49.82
C HIS A 373 4.82 11.99 50.63
N ARG A 374 4.80 12.44 51.89
CA ARG A 374 3.54 12.60 52.62
C ARG A 374 3.03 13.99 52.31
N TRP A 375 1.79 14.13 51.87
CA TRP A 375 1.26 15.42 51.43
C TRP A 375 -0.14 15.70 51.97
N THR A 376 -0.50 16.98 51.97
CA THR A 376 -1.83 17.49 52.30
C THR A 376 -2.31 18.37 51.16
N LEU A 377 -3.50 18.10 50.64
CA LEU A 377 -4.16 18.84 49.58
C LEU A 377 -5.42 19.50 50.15
N VAL A 378 -5.54 20.82 50.02
CA VAL A 378 -6.68 21.60 50.52
C VAL A 378 -7.30 22.37 49.36
N GLY A 379 -8.63 22.48 49.34
CA GLY A 379 -9.35 23.33 48.38
C GLY A 379 -10.83 23.46 48.73
N THR A 380 -11.50 24.45 48.16
CA THR A 380 -12.93 24.70 48.31
C THR A 380 -13.69 24.07 47.16
N ASP A 381 -14.59 23.14 47.47
CA ASP A 381 -15.36 22.40 46.46
C ASP A 381 -16.50 23.25 45.88
N THR A 382 -16.18 23.99 44.82
CA THR A 382 -17.12 24.83 44.08
C THR A 382 -17.65 24.19 42.80
N GLY A 383 -16.96 23.16 42.29
CA GLY A 383 -17.27 22.50 41.02
C GLY A 383 -17.76 21.05 41.14
N GLY A 384 -17.74 20.45 42.32
CA GLY A 384 -18.22 19.10 42.54
C GLY A 384 -17.14 18.04 42.38
N VAL A 385 -16.43 17.73 43.47
CA VAL A 385 -15.32 16.76 43.46
C VAL A 385 -15.81 15.33 43.19
N MET A 386 -15.09 14.57 42.36
CA MET A 386 -15.39 13.17 42.01
C MET A 386 -16.84 12.92 41.53
N GLY A 387 -17.43 13.89 40.84
CA GLY A 387 -18.78 13.76 40.27
C GLY A 387 -19.92 14.00 41.26
N MET A 388 -19.62 14.45 42.49
CA MET A 388 -20.63 14.91 43.44
C MET A 388 -21.06 16.34 43.13
N PRO A 389 -22.26 16.79 43.57
CA PRO A 389 -22.62 18.21 43.51
C PRO A 389 -21.67 19.08 44.34
N PRO A 390 -21.42 20.35 43.93
CA PRO A 390 -20.53 21.24 44.67
C PRO A 390 -21.06 21.49 46.08
N SER A 391 -20.25 21.14 47.07
CA SER A 391 -20.62 21.22 48.48
C SER A 391 -20.43 22.62 49.08
N GLY A 392 -19.61 23.47 48.45
CA GLY A 392 -19.22 24.78 48.96
C GLY A 392 -18.35 24.73 50.22
N LYS A 393 -17.84 23.56 50.60
CA LYS A 393 -17.02 23.37 51.80
C LYS A 393 -15.54 23.27 51.42
N GLN A 394 -14.68 23.65 52.36
CA GLN A 394 -13.26 23.33 52.29
C GLN A 394 -13.08 21.84 52.55
N LEU A 395 -12.33 21.18 51.66
CA LEU A 395 -11.96 19.78 51.74
C LEU A 395 -10.45 19.67 51.98
N THR A 396 -10.07 18.63 52.70
CA THR A 396 -8.67 18.27 52.96
C THR A 396 -8.46 16.80 52.61
N PHE A 397 -7.48 16.51 51.76
CA PHE A 397 -7.02 15.17 51.43
C PHE A 397 -5.58 15.01 51.92
N THR A 398 -5.24 13.82 52.39
CA THR A 398 -3.87 13.48 52.80
C THR A 398 -3.48 12.17 52.14
N GLY A 399 -2.21 12.02 51.77
CA GLY A 399 -1.69 10.81 51.13
C GLY A 399 -0.20 10.62 51.33
#